data_AF-A0A7X6YHH0-F1
#
_entry.id   AF-A0A7X6YHH0-F1
#
_cell.length_a   1.000
_cell.length_b   1.000
_cell.length_c   1.000
_cell.angle_alpha   90.00
_cell.angle_beta   90.00
_cell.angle_gamma   90.00
#
_symmetry.space_group_name_H-M   'P 1'
#
loop_
_entity.id
_entity.type
_entity.pdbx_description
1 polymer ?
#
loop_
_entity_poly.entity_id
_entity_poly.type
_entity_poly.pdbx_seq_one_letter_code
_entity_poly.pdbx_strand_id
1 'polypeptide(L)'
;MLNHQMESQGETFKEEGGFREKLTGIRVEARAQQQGAPVCPDCGKPMARRKARSGKNAGREFWGCTGYPECKGAREMEGGGK
;
A
#
# COMPACT_ATOMS: atom_id res chain seq x y z
N MET A 1 18.69 37.26 6.58
CA MET A 1 19.02 36.02 5.85
C MET A 1 18.35 34.78 6.48
N LEU A 2 18.40 34.61 7.81
CA LEU A 2 17.72 33.49 8.49
C LEU A 2 16.17 33.54 8.43
N ASN A 3 15.55 34.71 8.60
CA ASN A 3 14.08 34.82 8.65
C ASN A 3 13.41 34.40 7.33
N HIS A 4 13.97 34.85 6.21
CA HIS A 4 13.49 34.47 4.88
C HIS A 4 13.61 32.95 4.63
N GLN A 5 14.61 32.30 5.23
CA GLN A 5 14.78 30.84 5.15
C GLN A 5 13.72 30.09 5.99
N MET A 6 13.31 30.65 7.13
CA MET A 6 12.22 30.08 7.92
C MET A 6 10.86 30.26 7.24
N GLU A 7 10.63 31.40 6.61
CA GLU A 7 9.38 31.70 5.88
C GLU A 7 9.21 30.75 4.68
N SER A 8 10.25 30.56 3.86
CA SER A 8 10.19 29.64 2.72
C SER A 8 10.02 28.17 3.14
N GLN A 9 10.64 27.76 4.25
CA GLN A 9 10.41 26.43 4.83
C GLN A 9 8.96 26.26 5.33
N GLY A 10 8.34 27.32 5.84
CA GLY A 10 6.95 27.32 6.26
C GLY A 10 5.96 27.20 5.09
N GLU A 11 6.22 27.90 3.98
CA GLU A 11 5.37 27.83 2.77
C GLU A 11 5.42 26.45 2.12
N THR A 12 6.62 25.92 1.91
CA THR A 12 6.80 24.56 1.36
C THR A 12 6.13 23.48 2.22
N PHE A 13 6.17 23.62 3.55
CA PHE A 13 5.44 22.72 4.46
C PHE A 13 3.91 22.83 4.31
N LYS A 14 3.37 24.04 4.10
CA LYS A 14 1.93 24.24 3.89
C LYS A 14 1.45 23.66 2.57
N GLU A 15 2.24 23.79 1.51
CA GLU A 15 1.88 23.31 0.17
C GLU A 15 2.04 21.80 0.02
N GLU A 16 3.19 21.26 0.43
CA GLU A 16 3.52 19.85 0.17
C GLU A 16 3.22 18.93 1.36
N GLY A 17 2.84 19.50 2.50
CA GLY A 17 2.65 18.79 3.76
C GLY A 17 3.95 18.32 4.42
N GLY A 18 3.81 17.73 5.60
CA GLY A 18 4.93 17.13 6.32
C GLY A 18 5.45 15.85 5.67
N PHE A 19 6.60 15.38 6.15
CA PHE A 19 7.22 14.14 5.66
C PHE A 19 6.29 12.92 5.82
N ARG A 20 5.47 12.88 6.88
CA ARG A 20 4.55 11.75 7.15
C ARG A 20 3.39 11.73 6.16
N GLU A 21 2.86 12.89 5.81
CA GLU A 21 1.82 13.09 4.81
C GLU A 21 2.32 12.63 3.44
N LYS A 22 3.53 13.08 3.05
CA LYS A 22 4.20 12.64 1.82
C LYS A 22 4.38 11.12 1.75
N LEU A 23 4.89 10.49 2.81
CA LEU A 23 5.04 9.03 2.86
C LEU A 23 3.70 8.28 2.76
N THR A 24 2.60 8.88 3.22
CA THR A 24 1.28 8.29 3.11
C THR A 24 0.81 8.30 1.66
N GLY A 25 1.02 9.40 0.93
CA GLY A 25 0.77 9.49 -0.51
C GLY A 25 1.52 8.41 -1.31
N ILE A 26 2.83 8.30 -1.09
CA ILE A 26 3.67 7.29 -1.74
C ILE A 26 3.14 5.87 -1.49
N ARG A 27 2.70 5.57 -0.26
CA ARG A 27 2.13 4.24 0.07
C ARG A 27 0.81 3.96 -0.65
N VAL A 28 -0.03 4.98 -0.84
CA VAL A 28 -1.30 4.83 -1.57
C VAL A 28 -1.03 4.56 -3.04
N GLU A 29 -0.12 5.34 -3.65
CA GLU A 29 0.29 5.16 -5.04
C GLU A 29 0.91 3.78 -5.27
N ALA A 30 1.83 3.35 -4.40
CA ALA A 30 2.45 2.03 -4.49
C ALA A 30 1.44 0.87 -4.39
N ARG A 31 0.31 1.07 -3.69
CA ARG A 31 -0.79 0.09 -3.66
C ARG A 31 -1.62 0.12 -4.94
N ALA A 32 -1.90 1.32 -5.49
CA ALA A 32 -2.63 1.48 -6.74
C ALA A 32 -1.88 0.90 -7.95
N GLN A 33 -0.54 0.98 -7.93
CA GLN A 33 0.34 0.44 -8.96
C GLN A 33 0.52 -1.09 -8.90
N GLN A 34 -0.20 -1.82 -8.03
CA GLN A 34 -0.15 -3.28 -8.00
C GLN A 34 -0.86 -3.87 -9.24
N GLN A 35 -0.12 -3.91 -10.36
CA GLN A 35 -0.58 -4.43 -11.64
C GLN A 35 -1.05 -5.89 -11.49
N GLY A 36 -2.17 -6.23 -12.13
CA GLY A 36 -2.72 -7.59 -12.13
C GLY A 36 -3.49 -8.00 -10.87
N ALA A 37 -3.84 -7.05 -10.00
CA ALA A 37 -4.69 -7.33 -8.84
C ALA A 37 -6.08 -7.85 -9.27
N PRO A 38 -6.45 -9.09 -8.92
CA PRO A 38 -7.76 -9.63 -9.23
C PRO A 38 -8.82 -9.03 -8.31
N VAL A 39 -10.07 -9.19 -8.72
CA VAL A 39 -11.23 -8.91 -7.88
C VAL A 39 -11.46 -10.08 -6.90
N CYS A 40 -11.80 -9.75 -5.65
CA CYS A 40 -12.13 -10.73 -4.63
C CYS A 40 -13.42 -11.48 -5.03
N PRO A 41 -13.40 -12.83 -5.07
CA PRO A 41 -14.59 -13.62 -5.42
C PRO A 41 -15.71 -13.50 -4.38
N ASP A 42 -15.36 -13.22 -3.12
CA ASP A 42 -16.32 -13.26 -2.01
C ASP A 42 -17.09 -11.94 -1.84
N CYS A 43 -16.52 -10.81 -2.24
CA CYS A 43 -17.14 -9.49 -2.02
C CYS A 43 -16.98 -8.48 -3.16
N GLY A 44 -16.32 -8.84 -4.27
CA GLY A 44 -16.14 -7.94 -5.41
C GLY A 44 -15.18 -6.77 -5.19
N LYS A 45 -14.57 -6.63 -4.00
CA LYS A 45 -13.55 -5.60 -3.73
C LYS A 45 -12.22 -5.96 -4.41
N PRO A 46 -11.36 -4.97 -4.75
CA PRO A 46 -10.02 -5.26 -5.27
C PRO A 46 -9.19 -6.04 -4.24
N MET A 47 -8.30 -6.91 -4.71
CA MET A 47 -7.33 -7.59 -3.87
C MET A 47 -6.00 -6.82 -3.84
N ALA A 48 -5.19 -7.06 -2.82
CA ALA A 48 -3.86 -6.49 -2.67
C ALA A 48 -2.84 -7.61 -2.48
N ARG A 49 -1.63 -7.42 -3.01
CA ARG A 49 -0.52 -8.35 -2.85
C ARG A 49 -0.01 -8.29 -1.42
N ARG A 50 -0.03 -9.42 -0.73
CA ARG A 50 0.40 -9.55 0.66
C ARG A 50 1.38 -10.71 0.78
N LYS A 51 2.32 -10.59 1.72
CA LYS A 51 3.28 -11.66 2.04
C LYS A 51 2.82 -12.37 3.31
N ALA A 52 2.73 -13.69 3.27
CA ALA A 52 2.40 -14.48 4.46
C ALA A 52 3.53 -14.36 5.49
N ARG A 53 3.17 -14.02 6.73
CA ARG A 53 4.14 -13.74 7.81
C ARG A 53 4.63 -14.99 8.53
N SER A 54 3.82 -16.04 8.61
CA SER A 54 4.10 -17.25 9.40
C SER A 54 3.34 -18.46 8.83
N GLY A 55 3.68 -19.65 9.31
CA GLY A 55 3.09 -20.92 8.90
C GLY A 55 3.75 -21.53 7.65
N LYS A 56 3.11 -22.56 7.08
CA LYS A 56 3.64 -23.34 5.94
C LYS A 56 3.90 -22.50 4.69
N ASN A 57 3.18 -21.39 4.54
CA ASN A 57 3.29 -20.48 3.40
C ASN A 57 4.10 -19.22 3.72
N ALA A 58 4.78 -19.16 4.87
CA ALA A 58 5.57 -18.00 5.26
C ALA A 58 6.54 -17.58 4.14
N GLY A 59 6.56 -16.28 3.84
CA GLY A 59 7.40 -15.73 2.78
C GLY A 59 6.78 -15.78 1.38
N ARG A 60 5.71 -16.54 1.15
CA ARG A 60 5.00 -16.53 -0.14
C ARG A 60 4.10 -15.31 -0.24
N GLU A 61 4.03 -14.75 -1.44
CA GLU A 61 3.08 -13.69 -1.74
C GLU A 61 1.75 -14.27 -2.21
N PHE A 62 0.64 -13.61 -1.87
CA PHE A 62 -0.72 -14.00 -2.23
C PHE A 62 -1.58 -12.75 -2.43
N TRP A 63 -2.69 -12.89 -3.14
CA TRP A 63 -3.71 -11.86 -3.23
C TRP A 63 -4.62 -11.95 -2.00
N GLY A 64 -4.70 -10.89 -1.19
CA GLY A 64 -5.61 -10.80 -0.06
C GLY A 64 -6.63 -9.68 -0.26
N CYS A 65 -7.88 -9.91 0.14
CA CYS A 65 -8.94 -8.92 0.03
C CYS A 65 -8.57 -7.60 0.75
N THR A 66 -8.86 -6.46 0.11
CA THR A 66 -8.68 -5.13 0.72
C THR A 66 -9.68 -4.86 1.84
N GLY A 67 -10.82 -5.57 1.87
CA GLY A 67 -11.84 -5.50 2.92
C GLY A 67 -11.56 -6.35 4.17
N TYR A 68 -10.35 -6.88 4.35
CA TYR A 68 -9.99 -7.56 5.61
C TYR A 68 -10.02 -6.56 6.79
N PRO A 69 -10.56 -6.91 7.98
CA PRO A 69 -10.92 -8.25 8.46
C PRO A 69 -12.34 -8.74 8.12
N GLU A 70 -13.20 -7.86 7.59
CA GLU A 70 -14.60 -8.15 7.30
C GLU A 70 -14.74 -9.21 6.19
N CYS A 71 -13.82 -9.19 5.21
CA CYS A 71 -13.71 -10.21 4.17
C CYS A 71 -12.32 -10.85 4.22
N LYS A 72 -12.28 -12.18 4.38
CA LYS A 72 -11.05 -12.99 4.46
C LYS A 72 -10.65 -13.66 3.14
N GLY A 73 -11.25 -13.21 2.03
CA GLY A 73 -10.96 -13.75 0.70
C GLY A 73 -9.47 -13.66 0.35
N ALA A 74 -8.93 -14.77 -0.12
CA ALA A 74 -7.53 -14.89 -0.53
C ALA A 74 -7.43 -15.71 -1.82
N ARG A 75 -6.45 -15.39 -2.66
CA ARG A 75 -6.08 -16.17 -3.85
C ARG A 75 -4.58 -16.36 -3.90
N GLU A 76 -4.17 -17.52 -4.39
CA GLU A 76 -2.77 -17.77 -4.69
C GLU A 76 -2.32 -16.93 -5.89
N MET A 77 -1.03 -16.57 -5.92
CA MET A 77 -0.43 -15.96 -7.10
C MET A 77 0.28 -17.03 -7.90
N GLU A 78 -0.19 -17.29 -9.12
CA GLU A 78 0.52 -18.13 -10.06
C GLU A 78 1.80 -17.39 -10.52
N GLY A 79 2.96 -17.80 -9.99
CA GLY A 79 4.26 -17.24 -10.35
C GLY A 79 5.21 -16.88 -9.20
N GLY A 80 4.84 -17.10 -7.93
CA GLY A 80 5.68 -16.81 -6.76
C GLY A 80 6.75 -17.86 -6.45
N GLY A 81 7.48 -18.35 -7.45
CA GLY A 81 8.48 -19.40 -7.27
C GLY A 81 9.74 -19.18 -8.10
N LYS A 82 10.75 -18.54 -7.51
CA LYS A 82 12.16 -18.89 -7.71
C LYS A 82 13.02 -18.37 -6.56
#